data_AF-A0A962Y8H5-F1
#
_entry.id   AF-A0A962Y8H5-F1
#
_cell.length_a   1.000
_cell.length_b   1.000
_cell.length_c   1.000
_cell.angle_alpha   90.00
_cell.angle_beta   90.00
_cell.angle_gamma   90.00
#
_symmetry.space_group_name_H-M   'P 1'
#
loop_
_entity.id
_entity.type
_entity.pdbx_description
1 polymer ?
#
loop_
_entity_poly.entity_id
_entity_poly.type
_entity_poly.pdbx_seq_one_letter_code
_entity_poly.pdbx_strand_id
1 'polypeptide(L)'
;MAELAVVDDRHYQRQLQALCAERAEPAFLSTLRGAGMARFEQLGLPTRRQESWRFTDMSGFAAIAFERASPAPVAADQIPAPFETDPATR
;
A
#
# COMPACT_ATOMS: atom_id res chain seq x y z
N MET A 1 12.19 -3.89 -22.45
CA MET A 1 12.31 -3.18 -21.15
C MET A 1 11.06 -2.32 -21.00
N ALA A 2 10.22 -2.58 -20.00
CA ALA A 2 9.04 -1.75 -19.76
C ALA A 2 9.50 -0.41 -19.15
N GLU A 3 9.09 0.69 -19.77
CA GLU A 3 9.30 2.03 -19.22
C GLU A 3 8.25 2.23 -18.12
N LEU A 4 8.75 2.36 -16.89
CA LEU A 4 7.96 2.51 -15.68
C LEU A 4 7.89 3.99 -15.35
N ALA A 5 6.73 4.48 -14.90
CA ALA A 5 6.66 5.84 -14.41
C ALA A 5 7.50 5.92 -13.13
N VAL A 6 8.55 6.75 -13.15
CA VAL A 6 9.41 6.97 -11.98
C VAL A 6 8.57 7.68 -10.92
N VAL A 7 8.13 6.92 -9.93
CA VAL A 7 7.63 7.46 -8.68
C VAL A 7 8.85 7.89 -7.87
N ASP A 8 8.76 8.97 -7.09
CA ASP A 8 9.80 9.29 -6.11
C ASP A 8 9.77 8.24 -4.99
N ASP A 9 10.43 7.11 -5.23
CA ASP A 9 10.47 5.94 -4.37
C ASP A 9 10.96 6.28 -2.95
N ARG A 10 11.80 7.33 -2.82
CA ARG A 10 12.35 7.77 -1.52
C ARG A 10 11.28 8.37 -0.60
N HIS A 11 10.19 8.88 -1.14
CA HIS A 11 9.06 9.36 -0.32
C HIS A 11 8.36 8.19 0.37
N TYR A 12 7.97 7.18 -0.41
CA TYR A 12 7.25 6.02 0.09
C TYR A 12 8.10 5.13 0.99
N GLN A 13 9.39 4.99 0.68
CA GLN A 13 10.33 4.26 1.52
C GLN A 13 10.42 4.89 2.93
N ARG A 14 10.54 6.22 3.03
CA ARG A 14 10.58 6.93 4.31
C ARG A 14 9.28 6.77 5.09
N GLN A 15 8.13 6.89 4.43
CA GLN A 15 6.83 6.70 5.08
C GLN A 15 6.65 5.27 5.61
N LEU A 16 7.10 4.26 4.87
CA LEU A 16 7.07 2.86 5.34
C LEU A 16 8.00 2.63 6.53
N GLN A 17 9.22 3.19 6.49
CA GLN A 17 10.15 3.09 7.62
C GLN A 17 9.56 3.70 8.89
N ALA A 18 8.95 4.88 8.80
CA ALA A 18 8.26 5.52 9.91
C ALA A 18 7.10 4.66 10.44
N LEU A 19 6.30 4.06 9.54
CA LEU A 19 5.21 3.16 9.91
C LEU A 19 5.70 1.92 10.68
N CYS A 20 6.76 1.28 10.19
CA CYS A 20 7.33 0.10 10.84
C CYS A 20 8.00 0.44 12.18
N ALA A 21 8.54 1.65 12.34
CA ALA A 21 9.14 2.08 13.60
C ALA A 21 8.10 2.42 14.68
N GLU A 22 6.96 2.99 14.29
CA GLU A 22 5.89 3.39 15.21
C GLU A 22 4.98 2.25 15.64
N ARG A 23 5.02 1.10 14.94
CA ARG A 23 4.11 -0.03 15.18
C ARG A 23 4.88 -1.28 15.58
N ALA A 24 4.48 -1.87 16.69
CA ALA A 24 4.88 -3.24 17.02
C ALA A 24 4.13 -4.21 16.09
N GLU A 25 4.85 -4.82 15.17
CA GLU A 25 4.27 -5.72 14.17
C GLU A 25 4.87 -7.12 14.25
N PRO A 26 4.09 -8.17 13.90
CA PRO A 26 4.63 -9.51 13.79
C PRO A 26 5.76 -9.57 12.76
N ALA A 27 6.84 -10.30 13.07
CA ALA A 27 8.04 -10.37 12.23
C ALA A 27 7.75 -10.79 10.78
N PHE A 28 6.79 -11.72 10.56
CA PHE A 28 6.42 -12.14 9.21
C PHE A 28 5.86 -10.97 8.38
N LEU A 29 5.12 -10.05 9.01
CA LEU A 29 4.49 -8.92 8.32
C LEU A 29 5.52 -7.86 7.94
N SER A 30 6.46 -7.57 8.83
CA SER A 30 7.57 -6.65 8.54
C SER A 30 8.41 -7.16 7.35
N THR A 31 8.69 -8.46 7.28
CA THR A 31 9.38 -9.07 6.15
C THR A 31 8.61 -8.90 4.84
N LEU A 32 7.30 -9.17 4.84
CA LEU A 32 6.45 -9.01 3.66
C LEU A 32 6.41 -7.58 3.15
N ARG A 33 6.34 -6.60 4.06
CA ARG A 33 6.36 -5.17 3.68
C ARG A 33 7.69 -4.75 3.07
N GLY A 34 8.81 -5.22 3.63
CA GLY A 34 10.13 -4.97 3.06
C GLY A 34 10.27 -5.53 1.65
N ALA A 35 9.86 -6.79 1.44
CA ALA A 35 9.86 -7.42 0.13
C ALA A 35 8.95 -6.69 -0.88
N GLY A 36 7.76 -6.28 -0.44
CA GLY A 36 6.81 -5.52 -1.25
C GLY A 36 7.38 -4.17 -1.69
N MET A 37 7.98 -3.41 -0.76
CA MET A 37 8.60 -2.12 -1.07
C MET A 37 9.77 -2.28 -2.04
N ALA A 38 10.68 -3.23 -1.78
CA ALA A 38 11.81 -3.48 -2.69
C ALA A 38 11.35 -3.84 -4.12
N ARG A 39 10.26 -4.60 -4.25
CA ARG A 39 9.68 -4.92 -5.56
C ARG A 39 9.03 -3.70 -6.21
N PHE A 40 8.37 -2.86 -5.43
CA PHE A 40 7.78 -1.61 -5.90
C PHE A 40 8.86 -0.65 -6.40
N GLU A 41 9.96 -0.44 -5.67
CA GLU A 41 11.09 0.40 -6.11
C GLU A 41 11.71 -0.08 -7.43
N GLN A 42 11.73 -1.40 -7.66
CA GLN A 42 12.23 -1.96 -8.92
C GLN A 42 11.27 -1.78 -10.10
N LEU A 43 9.96 -1.72 -9.82
CA LEU A 43 8.90 -1.75 -10.84
C LEU A 43 8.16 -0.43 -11.02
N GLY A 44 8.19 0.49 -10.06
CA GLY A 44 7.35 1.69 -10.04
C GLY A 44 5.87 1.41 -10.31
N LEU A 45 5.18 2.43 -10.81
CA LEU A 45 3.79 2.31 -11.26
C LEU A 45 3.71 1.83 -12.71
N PRO A 46 2.66 1.06 -13.05
CA PRO A 46 2.44 0.60 -14.40
C PRO A 46 2.15 1.77 -15.36
N THR A 47 2.45 1.55 -16.64
CA THR A 47 2.21 2.54 -17.71
C THR A 47 1.32 1.95 -18.80
N ARG A 48 0.65 2.81 -19.58
CA ARG A 48 -0.23 2.39 -20.68
C ARG A 48 0.50 1.64 -21.82
N ARG A 49 1.84 1.57 -21.77
CA ARG A 49 2.65 0.74 -22.68
C ARG A 49 2.59 -0.75 -22.36
N GLN A 50 2.18 -1.11 -21.13
CA GLN A 50 1.97 -2.49 -20.73
C GLN A 50 0.57 -2.92 -21.16
N GLU A 51 0.47 -4.06 -21.84
CA GLU A 51 -0.79 -4.54 -22.45
C GLU A 51 -1.93 -4.63 -21.41
N SER A 52 -1.63 -5.15 -20.22
CA SER A 52 -2.59 -5.25 -19.11
C SER A 52 -3.10 -3.90 -18.59
N TRP A 53 -2.43 -2.79 -18.93
CA TRP A 53 -2.71 -1.43 -18.43
C TRP A 53 -3.03 -0.43 -19.55
N ARG A 54 -3.13 -0.87 -20.82
CA ARG A 54 -3.29 0.03 -21.98
C ARG A 54 -4.51 0.95 -21.89
N PHE A 55 -5.56 0.49 -21.22
CA PHE A 55 -6.83 1.20 -21.02
C PHE A 55 -6.99 1.82 -19.64
N THR A 56 -5.96 1.77 -18.80
CA THR A 56 -5.99 2.31 -17.44
C THR A 56 -4.92 3.37 -17.32
N ASP A 57 -5.35 4.64 -17.24
CA ASP A 57 -4.43 5.76 -17.09
C ASP A 57 -4.02 5.95 -15.63
N MET A 58 -2.74 5.71 -15.34
CA MET A 58 -2.17 5.84 -13.99
C MET A 58 -1.46 7.19 -13.76
N SER A 59 -1.40 8.07 -14.77
CA SER A 59 -0.69 9.35 -14.65
C SER A 59 -1.26 10.25 -13.54
N GLY A 60 -2.59 10.32 -13.44
CA GLY A 60 -3.27 11.07 -12.37
C GLY A 60 -2.96 10.51 -10.98
N PHE A 61 -2.86 9.19 -10.84
CA PHE A 61 -2.49 8.56 -9.57
C PHE A 61 -1.03 8.85 -9.20
N ALA A 62 -0.12 8.77 -10.17
CA ALA A 62 1.31 9.07 -9.96
C ALA A 62 1.57 10.54 -9.57
N ALA A 63 0.69 11.46 -9.97
CA ALA A 63 0.79 12.87 -9.63
C ALA A 63 0.36 13.20 -8.19
N ILE A 64 -0.31 12.28 -7.49
CA ILE A 64 -0.74 12.50 -6.11
C ILE A 64 0.45 12.29 -5.17
N ALA A 65 0.82 13.33 -4.42
CA ALA A 65 1.75 13.23 -3.31
C ALA A 65 1.02 12.66 -2.08
N PHE A 66 0.88 11.33 -2.01
CA PHE A 66 0.18 10.70 -0.90
C PHE A 66 0.89 10.96 0.43
N GLU A 67 0.13 11.43 1.41
CA GLU A 67 0.60 11.61 2.77
C GLU A 67 -0.04 10.61 3.71
N ARG A 68 0.77 10.08 4.63
CA ARG A 68 0.27 9.18 5.66
C ARG A 68 -0.55 10.00 6.65
N ALA A 69 -1.79 9.58 6.88
CA ALA A 69 -2.63 10.19 7.90
C ALA A 69 -2.01 10.04 9.30
N SER A 70 -2.21 11.05 10.14
CA SER A 70 -1.83 10.97 11.55
C SER A 70 -2.60 9.84 12.25
N PRO A 71 -1.97 9.10 13.19
CA PRO A 71 -2.66 8.09 13.96
C PRO A 71 -3.84 8.72 14.72
N ALA A 72 -5.02 8.12 14.59
CA ALA A 72 -6.22 8.50 15.34
C ALA A 72 -6.69 7.30 16.16
N PRO A 73 -7.06 7.48 17.44
CA PRO A 73 -7.67 6.42 18.22
C PRO A 73 -9.03 6.06 17.61
N VAL A 74 -9.28 4.76 17.45
CA VAL A 74 -10.58 4.23 17.06
C VAL A 74 -11.06 3.29 18.15
N ALA A 75 -12.31 3.47 18.60
CA ALA A 75 -12.91 2.58 19.57
C ALA A 75 -13.37 1.29 18.88
N ALA A 76 -13.31 0.15 19.57
CA ALA A 76 -13.62 -1.14 18.97
C ALA A 76 -15.07 -1.26 18.47
N ASP A 77 -16.00 -0.56 19.13
CA ASP A 77 -17.41 -0.46 18.75
C ASP A 77 -17.66 0.39 17.50
N GLN A 78 -16.67 1.18 17.07
CA GLN A 78 -16.69 1.94 15.82
C GLN A 78 -16.19 1.13 14.62
N ILE A 79 -15.59 -0.04 14.86
CA ILE A 79 -15.14 -0.94 13.79
C ILE A 79 -16.34 -1.80 13.38
N PRO A 80 -16.86 -1.67 12.14
CA PRO A 80 -17.96 -2.51 11.68
C PRO A 80 -17.57 -3.98 11.81
N ALA A 81 -18.52 -4.82 12.25
CA ALA A 81 -18.28 -6.25 12.42
C ALA A 81 -17.66 -6.82 11.13
N PRO A 82 -16.53 -7.53 11.23
CA PRO A 82 -15.70 -7.89 10.06
C PRO A 82 -16.41 -8.78 9.04
N PHE A 83 -17.54 -9.39 9.44
CA PHE A 83 -18.48 -10.12 8.63
C PHE A 83 -19.74 -10.35 9.47
N GLU A 84 -20.89 -10.48 8.82
CA GLU A 84 -22.12 -10.93 9.47
C GLU A 84 -21.90 -12.40 9.86
N THR A 85 -21.73 -12.68 11.15
CA THR A 85 -21.75 -14.07 11.63
C THR A 85 -23.17 -14.57 11.53
N ASP A 86 -23.50 -15.29 10.46
CA ASP A 86 -24.72 -16.08 10.41
C ASP A 86 -24.63 -17.16 11.52
N PRO A 87 -25.50 -17.11 12.55
CA PRO A 87 -25.49 -18.10 13.61
C PRO A 87 -25.91 -19.50 13.15
N ALA A 88 -26.40 -19.69 11.92
CA ALA A 88 -26.91 -20.96 11.40
C ALA A 88 -25.83 -21.93 10.86
N THR A 89 -24.56 -21.54 10.81
CA THR A 89 -23.47 -22.40 10.26
C THR A 89 -22.58 -23.02 11.35
N ARG A 90 -23.14 -23.42 12.50
CA ARG A 90 -22.38 -24.10 13.57
C ARG A 90 -22.82 -25.53 13.82
#